data_AF-A0A3C1HZ72-F1
#
_entry.id   AF-A0A3C1HZ72-F1
#
_cell.length_a   1.000
_cell.length_b   1.000
_cell.length_c   1.000
_cell.angle_alpha   90.00
_cell.angle_beta   90.00
_cell.angle_gamma   90.00
#
_symmetry.space_group_name_H-M   'P 1'
#
loop_
_entity.id
_entity.type
_entity.pdbx_description
1 polymer ?
#
loop_
_entity_poly.entity_id
_entity_poly.type
_entity_poly.pdbx_seq_one_letter_code
_entity_poly.pdbx_strand_id
1 'polypeptide(L)'
;MTPALKRELKEYIEGKEDHEFLFKSREGINKPIGRSMAYKILREAAEYVSLEEIGTHTLRKTFGYHFYKQTKDVAMLQEIFNHSSPDITLRYIGINQDSIDKAMKEFRI
;
A
#
# COMPACT_ATOMS: atom_id res chain seq x y z
N MET A 1 -7.33 3.31 -10.39
CA MET A 1 -8.23 3.15 -9.23
C MET A 1 -9.31 2.14 -9.56
N THR A 2 -9.49 1.11 -8.72
CA THR A 2 -10.47 0.03 -8.96
C THR A 2 -11.91 0.56 -8.83
N PRO A 3 -12.91 -0.07 -9.48
CA PRO A 3 -14.30 0.35 -9.36
C PRO A 3 -14.81 0.36 -7.91
N ALA A 4 -14.40 -0.62 -7.10
CA ALA A 4 -14.74 -0.66 -5.68
C ALA A 4 -14.21 0.57 -4.94
N LEU A 5 -12.91 0.88 -5.05
CA LEU A 5 -12.32 2.05 -4.38
C LEU A 5 -12.92 3.38 -4.88
N LYS A 6 -13.28 3.47 -6.18
CA LYS A 6 -14.00 4.64 -6.72
C LYS A 6 -15.33 4.87 -6.00
N ARG A 7 -16.08 3.80 -5.72
CA ARG A 7 -17.38 3.88 -5.05
C ARG A 7 -17.22 4.32 -3.59
N GLU A 8 -16.32 3.68 -2.83
CA GLU A 8 -16.06 4.05 -1.43
C GLU A 8 -15.56 5.51 -1.32
N LEU A 9 -14.71 5.94 -2.24
CA LEU A 9 -14.24 7.33 -2.29
C LEU A 9 -15.39 8.30 -2.55
N LYS A 10 -16.29 7.97 -3.49
CA LYS A 10 -17.44 8.82 -3.83
C LYS A 10 -18.36 9.05 -2.63
N GLU A 11 -18.65 7.99 -1.87
CA GLU A 11 -19.42 8.08 -0.64
C GLU A 11 -18.68 8.90 0.42
N TYR A 12 -17.38 8.66 0.60
CA TYR A 12 -16.57 9.39 1.58
C TYR A 12 -16.49 10.91 1.32
N ILE A 13 -16.50 11.34 0.06
CA ILE A 13 -16.40 12.76 -0.31
C ILE A 13 -17.76 13.45 -0.46
N GLU A 14 -18.87 12.75 -0.23
CA GLU A 14 -20.19 13.35 -0.32
C GLU A 14 -20.32 14.52 0.68
N GLY A 15 -20.72 15.68 0.17
CA GLY A 15 -20.84 16.91 0.96
C GLY A 15 -19.52 17.59 1.34
N LYS A 16 -18.37 17.11 0.86
CA LYS A 16 -17.09 17.82 1.00
C LYS A 16 -16.93 18.86 -0.11
N GLU A 17 -16.31 19.98 0.25
CA GLU A 17 -15.93 21.02 -0.71
C GLU A 17 -14.65 20.63 -1.46
N ASP A 18 -14.57 21.00 -2.75
CA ASP A 18 -13.45 20.60 -3.65
C ASP A 18 -12.07 21.11 -3.21
N HIS A 19 -12.03 22.19 -2.43
CA HIS A 19 -10.79 22.80 -1.95
C HIS A 19 -10.31 22.22 -0.61
N GLU A 20 -11.07 21.29 -0.02
CA GLU A 20 -10.68 20.64 1.23
C GLU A 20 -9.69 19.50 1.02
N PHE A 21 -8.78 19.32 1.97
CA PHE A 21 -7.95 18.12 1.98
C PHE A 21 -8.83 16.88 2.10
N LEU A 22 -8.55 15.84 1.32
CA LEU A 22 -9.32 14.59 1.35
C LEU A 22 -9.42 14.02 2.77
N PHE A 23 -8.28 13.92 3.44
CA PHE A 23 -8.18 13.54 4.85
C PHE A 23 -7.76 14.74 5.70
N LYS A 24 -8.76 15.42 6.28
CA LYS A 24 -8.56 16.60 7.13
C LYS A 24 -8.11 16.20 8.54
N SER A 25 -7.20 16.97 9.10
CA SER A 25 -6.87 16.96 10.52
C SER A 25 -8.05 17.48 11.34
N ARG A 26 -8.15 17.01 12.59
CA ARG A 26 -9.07 17.55 13.60
C ARG A 26 -8.58 18.88 14.17
N GLU A 27 -7.29 19.18 13.98
CA GLU A 27 -6.64 20.40 14.46
C GLU A 27 -6.39 21.40 13.32
N GLY A 28 -6.81 22.64 13.53
CA GLY A 28 -6.67 23.74 12.57
C GLY A 28 -7.78 23.78 11.51
N ILE A 29 -7.71 24.79 10.64
CA ILE A 29 -8.67 25.01 9.55
C ILE A 29 -8.09 24.40 8.27
N ASN A 30 -8.84 23.47 7.66
CA ASN A 30 -8.48 22.79 6.41
C ASN A 30 -7.00 22.38 6.33
N LYS A 31 -6.51 21.64 7.33
CA LYS A 31 -5.15 21.07 7.32
C LYS A 31 -5.20 19.57 7.00
N PRO A 32 -4.20 19.01 6.29
CA PRO A 32 -4.14 17.57 6.08
C PRO A 32 -3.73 16.85 7.36
N ILE A 33 -4.03 15.55 7.45
CA ILE A 33 -3.44 14.70 8.48
C ILE A 33 -1.91 14.62 8.32
N GLY A 34 -1.20 14.57 9.45
CA GLY A 34 0.23 14.29 9.46
C GLY A 34 0.53 12.81 9.20
N ARG A 35 1.79 12.50 8.82
CA ARG A 35 2.26 11.12 8.58
C ARG A 35 2.05 10.20 9.80
N SER A 36 2.33 10.70 11.00
CA SER A 36 2.13 9.96 12.25
C SER A 36 0.66 9.64 12.50
N MET A 37 -0.26 10.52 12.07
CA MET A 37 -1.69 10.28 12.20
C MET A 37 -2.17 9.22 11.20
N ALA A 38 -1.66 9.24 9.97
CA ALA A 38 -1.93 8.19 9.00
C ALA A 38 -1.47 6.81 9.52
N TYR A 39 -0.28 6.74 10.16
CA TYR A 39 0.18 5.52 10.83
C TYR A 39 -0.78 5.08 11.95
N LYS A 40 -1.21 6.00 12.82
CA LYS A 40 -2.15 5.69 13.91
C LYS A 40 -3.49 5.14 13.39
N ILE A 41 -4.05 5.74 12.35
CA ILE A 41 -5.29 5.26 11.71
C ILE A 41 -5.09 3.83 11.18
N LEU A 42 -3.97 3.56 10.52
CA LEU A 42 -3.66 2.21 10.02
C LEU A 42 -3.47 1.20 11.15
N ARG A 43 -2.85 1.60 12.27
CA ARG A 43 -2.67 0.75 13.44
C ARG A 43 -3.99 0.39 14.11
N GLU A 44 -4.87 1.38 14.28
CA GLU A 44 -6.21 1.17 14.82
C GLU A 44 -7.02 0.21 13.94
N ALA A 45 -6.97 0.40 12.61
CA ALA A 45 -7.62 -0.51 11.66
C ALA A 45 -7.04 -1.93 11.73
N ALA A 46 -5.72 -2.07 11.87
CA ALA A 46 -5.06 -3.37 12.02
C ALA A 46 -5.47 -4.09 13.32
N GLU A 47 -5.51 -3.37 14.44
CA GLU A 47 -5.93 -3.88 15.74
C GLU A 47 -7.40 -4.32 15.71
N TYR A 48 -8.27 -3.54 15.06
CA TYR A 48 -9.68 -3.89 14.88
C TYR A 48 -9.87 -5.25 14.18
N VAL A 49 -9.00 -5.58 13.22
CA VAL A 49 -9.03 -6.87 12.51
C VAL A 49 -8.05 -7.91 13.07
N SER A 50 -7.50 -7.68 14.27
CA SER A 50 -6.54 -8.57 14.94
C SER A 50 -5.28 -8.88 14.10
N LEU A 51 -4.78 -7.89 13.36
CA LEU A 51 -3.53 -7.98 12.62
C LEU A 51 -2.41 -7.23 13.33
N GLU A 52 -1.26 -7.89 13.44
CA GLU A 52 -0.02 -7.32 13.98
C GLU A 52 0.90 -6.84 12.85
N GLU A 53 1.95 -6.10 13.19
CA GLU A 53 3.03 -5.69 12.27
C GLU A 53 2.61 -4.90 11.00
N ILE A 54 1.41 -4.31 11.01
CA ILE A 54 0.96 -3.41 9.95
C ILE A 54 1.60 -2.02 10.13
N GLY A 55 2.30 -1.57 9.08
CA GLY A 55 2.87 -0.23 8.97
C GLY A 55 2.43 0.50 7.71
N THR A 56 2.90 1.74 7.53
CA THR A 56 2.51 2.62 6.41
C THR A 56 2.85 2.07 5.03
N HIS A 57 3.86 1.22 4.93
CA HIS A 57 4.27 0.59 3.68
C HIS A 57 3.62 -0.77 3.44
N THR A 58 3.01 -1.40 4.45
CA THR A 58 2.51 -2.78 4.36
C THR A 58 1.49 -2.92 3.24
N LEU A 59 0.46 -2.04 3.21
CA LEU A 59 -0.58 -2.09 2.17
C LEU A 59 -0.02 -1.96 0.74
N ARG A 60 0.98 -1.08 0.54
CA ARG A 60 1.62 -0.88 -0.77
C ARG A 60 2.41 -2.13 -1.19
N LYS A 61 3.17 -2.73 -0.27
CA LYS A 61 3.90 -3.97 -0.51
C LYS A 61 2.95 -5.12 -0.82
N THR A 62 1.88 -5.28 -0.05
CA THR A 62 0.84 -6.31 -0.25
C THR A 62 0.18 -6.18 -1.62
N PHE A 63 -0.22 -4.96 -2.03
CA PHE A 63 -0.74 -4.72 -3.37
C PHE A 63 0.27 -5.14 -4.45
N GLY A 64 1.52 -4.68 -4.34
CA GLY A 64 2.55 -4.99 -5.33
C GLY A 64 2.88 -6.48 -5.41
N TYR A 65 2.95 -7.16 -4.26
CA TYR A 65 3.15 -8.61 -4.19
C TYR A 65 2.06 -9.35 -4.95
N HIS A 66 0.79 -9.12 -4.62
CA HIS A 66 -0.32 -9.83 -5.27
C HIS A 66 -0.44 -9.47 -6.75
N PHE A 67 -0.24 -8.20 -7.11
CA PHE A 67 -0.23 -7.77 -8.50
C PHE A 67 0.84 -8.55 -9.29
N TYR A 68 2.09 -8.56 -8.82
CA TYR A 68 3.16 -9.28 -9.50
C TYR A 68 2.91 -10.79 -9.56
N LYS A 69 2.35 -11.39 -8.51
CA LYS A 69 2.03 -12.83 -8.52
C LYS A 69 1.01 -13.17 -9.59
N GLN A 70 0.06 -12.28 -9.88
CA GLN A 70 -0.98 -12.48 -10.90
C GLN A 70 -0.51 -12.14 -12.31
N THR A 71 0.21 -11.03 -12.50
CA THR A 71 0.51 -10.49 -13.84
C THR A 71 1.93 -10.76 -14.29
N LYS A 72 2.87 -10.95 -13.35
CA LYS A 72 4.32 -10.97 -13.57
C LYS A 72 4.88 -9.69 -14.20
N ASP A 73 4.12 -8.60 -14.16
CA ASP A 73 4.50 -7.32 -14.77
C ASP A 73 5.17 -6.40 -13.73
N VAL A 74 6.48 -6.48 -13.65
CA VAL A 74 7.28 -5.61 -12.77
C VAL A 74 7.44 -4.19 -13.32
N ALA A 75 7.39 -4.01 -14.65
CA ALA A 75 7.57 -2.70 -15.27
C ALA A 75 6.39 -1.79 -14.93
N MET A 76 5.17 -2.31 -15.01
CA MET A 76 3.98 -1.59 -14.58
C MET A 76 4.01 -1.26 -13.09
N LEU A 77 4.48 -2.19 -12.24
CA LEU A 77 4.63 -1.89 -10.81
C LEU A 77 5.69 -0.84 -10.53
N GLN A 78 6.79 -0.81 -11.29
CA GLN A 78 7.80 0.22 -11.18
C GLN A 78 7.21 1.60 -11.48
N GLU A 79 6.40 1.72 -12.54
CA GLU A 79 5.70 2.96 -12.88
C GLU A 79 4.69 3.36 -11.80
N ILE A 80 3.83 2.44 -11.37
CA ILE A 80 2.84 2.66 -10.31
C ILE A 80 3.54 3.09 -9.01
N PHE A 81 4.68 2.48 -8.71
CA PHE A 81 5.42 2.77 -7.49
C PHE A 81 6.39 3.95 -7.58
N ASN A 82 6.62 4.47 -8.79
CA ASN A 82 7.62 5.48 -9.08
C ASN A 82 9.00 5.09 -8.52
N HIS A 83 9.41 3.84 -8.74
CA HIS A 83 10.74 3.35 -8.37
C HIS A 83 11.72 3.51 -9.53
N SER A 84 13.00 3.73 -9.24
CA SER A 84 14.02 3.96 -10.26
C SER A 84 14.44 2.69 -11.02
N SER A 85 14.13 1.49 -10.51
CA SER A 85 14.40 0.24 -11.22
C SER A 85 13.41 -0.89 -10.87
N PRO A 86 13.27 -1.90 -11.75
CA PRO A 86 12.51 -3.11 -11.45
C PRO A 86 13.03 -3.89 -10.23
N ASP A 87 14.36 -3.95 -10.03
CA ASP A 87 14.96 -4.65 -8.87
C ASP A 87 14.50 -4.04 -7.54
N ILE A 88 14.46 -2.71 -7.45
CA ILE A 88 13.95 -2.01 -6.27
C ILE A 88 12.51 -2.43 -6.00
N THR A 89 11.68 -2.53 -7.04
CA THR A 89 10.30 -2.99 -6.91
C THR A 89 10.21 -4.43 -6.43
N LEU A 90 10.92 -5.38 -7.05
CA LEU A 90 10.88 -6.80 -6.65
C LEU A 90 11.36 -7.03 -5.22
N ARG A 91 12.42 -6.31 -4.82
CA ARG A 91 12.91 -6.31 -3.44
C ARG A 91 11.89 -5.69 -2.49
N TYR A 92 11.32 -4.55 -2.85
CA TYR A 92 10.34 -3.84 -2.02
C TYR A 92 9.12 -4.70 -1.69
N ILE A 93 8.63 -5.49 -2.66
CA ILE A 93 7.48 -6.37 -2.51
C ILE A 93 7.83 -7.78 -1.99
N GLY A 94 9.11 -8.09 -1.75
CA GLY A 94 9.54 -9.37 -1.17
C GLY A 94 9.69 -10.54 -2.16
N ILE A 95 9.48 -10.34 -3.46
CA ILE A 95 9.56 -11.42 -4.46
C ILE A 95 10.97 -12.00 -4.60
N ASN A 96 12.00 -11.16 -4.49
CA ASN A 96 13.39 -11.64 -4.56
C ASN A 96 13.68 -12.61 -3.41
N GLN A 97 13.24 -12.29 -2.18
CA GLN A 97 13.43 -13.14 -1.01
C GLN A 97 12.68 -14.47 -1.17
N ASP A 98 11.39 -14.43 -1.52
CA ASP A 98 10.57 -15.63 -1.78
C ASP A 98 11.22 -16.55 -2.83
N SER A 99 11.80 -15.96 -3.89
CA SER A 99 12.42 -16.72 -4.97
C SER A 99 13.72 -17.39 -4.54
N ILE A 100 14.54 -16.69 -3.74
CA ILE A 100 15.76 -17.23 -3.14
C ILE A 100 15.42 -18.37 -2.18
N ASP A 101 14.47 -18.14 -1.27
CA ASP A 101 14.07 -19.12 -0.26
C ASP A 101 13.53 -20.40 -0.92
N LYS A 102 12.73 -20.25 -1.98
CA LYS A 102 12.24 -21.39 -2.77
C LYS A 102 13.37 -22.17 -3.43
N ALA A 103 14.30 -21.48 -4.10
CA ALA A 103 15.42 -22.12 -4.79
C ALA A 103 16.31 -22.89 -3.79
N MET A 104 16.60 -22.29 -2.63
CA MET A 104 17.37 -22.92 -1.56
C MET A 104 16.68 -24.16 -0.98
N LYS A 105 15.34 -24.14 -0.84
CA LYS A 105 14.56 -25.29 -0.35
C LYS A 105 14.56 -26.47 -1.34
N GLU A 106 14.63 -26.20 -2.64
CA GLU A 106 14.61 -27.22 -3.69
C GLU A 106 16.01 -27.78 -3.99
N PHE A 107 17.06 -27.07 -3.62
CA PHE A 107 18.45 -27.45 -3.84
C PHE A 107 18.82 -28.75 -3.10
N ARG A 108 19.33 -29.75 -3.83
CA ARG A 108 19.87 -31.00 -3.29
C ARG A 108 21.21 -31.32 -3.96
N ILE A 109 22.17 -31.80 -3.16
CA ILE A 109 23.45 -32.38 -3.60
C ILE A 109 23.48 -33.84 -3.15
#